data_AF-A0A5R9F6G1-F1
#
_entry.id   AF-A0A5R9F6G1-F1
#
_cell.length_a   1.000
_cell.length_b   1.000
_cell.length_c   1.000
_cell.angle_alpha   90.00
_cell.angle_beta   90.00
_cell.angle_gamma   90.00
#
_symmetry.space_group_name_H-M   'P 1'
#
loop_
_entity.id
_entity.type
_entity.pdbx_description
1 polymer ?
#
loop_
_entity_poly.entity_id
_entity_poly.type
_entity_poly.pdbx_seq_one_letter_code
_entity_poly.pdbx_strand_id
1 'polypeptide(L)'
;MSGFDGLERFPAIEQKAAVYHYHLAGGHCFKDGNKRTSYLAAFVFLDLNGYDLVVDDEVFTWTSALANDKTRPPFEEAVKWIKKYMCKRR
;
A
#
# COMPACT_ATOMS: atom_id res chain seq x y z
N MET A 1 8.03 -18.22 1.59
CA MET A 1 8.04 -17.19 2.65
C MET A 1 9.34 -16.42 2.53
N SER A 2 9.27 -15.12 2.30
CA SER A 2 10.43 -14.23 2.13
C SER A 2 10.78 -13.58 3.47
N GLY A 3 11.64 -14.24 4.25
CA GLY A 3 12.21 -13.75 5.51
C GLY A 3 13.67 -14.19 5.61
N PHE A 4 14.51 -13.40 6.29
CA PHE A 4 15.89 -13.78 6.58
C PHE A 4 15.94 -14.37 7.98
N ASP A 5 16.55 -15.54 8.14
CA ASP A 5 16.63 -16.27 9.42
C ASP A 5 15.26 -16.57 10.07
N GLY A 6 14.24 -16.85 9.23
CA GLY A 6 12.88 -17.13 9.70
C GLY A 6 12.08 -15.89 10.14
N LEU A 7 12.69 -14.70 10.15
CA LEU A 7 12.02 -13.45 10.49
C LEU A 7 11.38 -12.82 9.24
N GLU A 8 10.05 -12.73 9.25
CA GLU A 8 9.30 -12.02 8.21
C GLU A 8 9.42 -10.50 8.43
N ARG A 9 9.90 -9.76 7.42
CA ARG A 9 10.13 -8.32 7.52
C ARG A 9 8.85 -7.50 7.74
N PHE A 10 7.73 -7.99 7.21
CA PHE A 10 6.43 -7.34 7.30
C PHE A 10 5.40 -8.37 7.78
N PRO A 11 5.35 -8.69 9.09
CA PRO A 11 4.49 -9.77 9.59
C PRO A 11 3.00 -9.45 9.45
N ALA A 12 2.61 -8.18 9.54
CA ALA A 12 1.21 -7.77 9.50
C ALA A 12 0.71 -7.58 8.05
N ILE A 13 -0.57 -7.89 7.82
CA ILE A 13 -1.15 -7.80 6.47
C ILE A 13 -1.20 -6.35 5.96
N GLU A 14 -1.49 -5.39 6.85
CA GLU A 14 -1.47 -3.97 6.52
C GLU A 14 -0.07 -3.50 6.09
N GLN A 15 0.99 -4.09 6.66
CA GLN A 15 2.36 -3.77 6.29
C GLN A 15 2.67 -4.29 4.88
N LYS A 16 2.27 -5.53 4.57
CA LYS A 16 2.45 -6.11 3.22
C LYS A 16 1.69 -5.32 2.16
N ALA A 17 0.45 -4.93 2.44
CA ALA A 17 -0.35 -4.08 1.56
C ALA A 17 0.30 -2.69 1.37
N ALA A 18 0.79 -2.08 2.46
CA ALA A 18 1.49 -0.81 2.40
C ALA A 18 2.78 -0.89 1.56
N VAL A 19 3.51 -2.01 1.58
CA VAL A 19 4.70 -2.22 0.72
C VAL A 19 4.33 -2.06 -0.76
N TYR A 20 3.27 -2.72 -1.22
CA TYR A 20 2.81 -2.61 -2.61
C TYR A 20 2.46 -1.17 -2.95
N HIS A 21 1.64 -0.52 -2.13
CA HIS A 21 1.20 0.85 -2.41
C HIS A 21 2.36 1.85 -2.37
N TYR A 22 3.17 1.78 -1.32
CA TYR A 22 4.25 2.72 -1.06
C TYR A 22 5.33 2.63 -2.14
N HIS A 23 5.89 1.45 -2.38
CA HIS A 23 7.04 1.31 -3.27
C HIS A 23 6.66 1.46 -4.75
N LEU A 24 5.50 0.97 -5.18
CA LEU A 24 5.07 1.14 -6.57
C LEU A 24 4.69 2.58 -6.88
N ALA A 25 4.13 3.34 -5.92
CA ALA A 25 3.74 4.73 -6.14
C ALA A 25 4.94 5.63 -6.46
N GLY A 26 6.02 5.51 -5.68
CA GLY A 26 7.23 6.34 -5.82
C GLY A 26 8.44 5.63 -6.43
N GLY A 27 8.27 4.42 -6.96
CA GLY A 27 9.37 3.61 -7.51
C GLY A 27 9.64 3.81 -9.00
N HIS A 28 8.78 4.57 -9.70
CA HIS A 28 8.86 4.79 -11.15
C HIS A 28 9.02 3.49 -11.97
N CYS A 29 8.37 2.41 -11.54
CA CYS A 29 8.53 1.08 -12.13
C CYS A 29 7.97 0.97 -13.56
N PHE A 30 6.98 1.81 -13.90
CA PHE A 30 6.32 1.84 -15.20
C PHE A 30 6.48 3.20 -15.88
N LYS A 31 6.38 3.20 -17.22
CA LYS A 31 6.39 4.42 -18.05
C LYS A 31 5.28 5.40 -17.66
N ASP A 32 4.09 4.89 -17.33
CA ASP A 32 2.97 5.62 -16.75
C ASP A 32 2.14 4.64 -15.89
N GLY A 33 1.26 5.18 -15.04
CA GLY A 33 0.28 4.40 -14.29
C GLY A 33 0.73 3.97 -12.91
N ASN A 34 1.96 4.29 -12.47
CA ASN A 34 2.52 3.89 -11.17
C ASN A 34 1.54 4.08 -9.99
N LYS A 35 0.87 5.24 -9.92
CA LYS A 35 -0.14 5.55 -8.90
C LYS A 35 -1.36 4.61 -8.92
N ARG A 36 -1.89 4.35 -10.12
CA ARG A 36 -3.06 3.46 -10.31
C ARG A 36 -2.68 2.02 -9.98
N THR A 37 -1.54 1.58 -10.51
CA THR A 37 -1.02 0.23 -10.27
C THR A 37 -0.68 0.01 -8.80
N SER A 38 -0.12 1.00 -8.10
CA SER A 38 0.23 0.85 -6.69
C SER A 38 -0.99 0.67 -5.81
N TYR A 39 -2.05 1.46 -6.03
CA TYR A 39 -3.31 1.33 -5.30
C TYR A 39 -3.98 -0.01 -5.62
N LEU A 40 -4.11 -0.36 -6.90
CA LEU A 40 -4.72 -1.63 -7.30
C LEU A 40 -3.96 -2.85 -6.80
N ALA A 41 -2.62 -2.81 -6.77
CA ALA A 41 -1.81 -3.90 -6.23
C ALA A 41 -2.09 -4.12 -4.74
N ALA A 42 -2.18 -3.04 -3.96
CA ALA A 42 -2.52 -3.14 -2.54
C ALA A 42 -3.97 -3.58 -2.32
N PHE A 43 -4.91 -3.06 -3.11
CA PHE A 43 -6.32 -3.47 -3.10
C PHE A 43 -6.47 -4.96 -3.39
N VAL A 44 -5.92 -5.45 -4.51
CA VAL A 44 -5.99 -6.87 -4.90
C VAL A 44 -5.30 -7.76 -3.87
N PHE A 45 -4.17 -7.31 -3.30
CA PHE A 45 -3.52 -8.06 -2.24
C PHE A 45 -4.43 -8.21 -1.00
N LEU A 46 -5.07 -7.14 -0.55
CA LEU A 46 -6.01 -7.20 0.57
C LEU A 46 -7.22 -8.08 0.24
N ASP A 47 -7.76 -7.93 -0.98
CA ASP A 47 -8.87 -8.71 -1.50
C ASP A 47 -8.58 -10.22 -1.43
N LEU A 48 -7.44 -10.65 -1.95
CA LEU A 48 -7.01 -12.05 -1.91
C LEU A 48 -6.85 -12.61 -0.47
N ASN A 49 -6.71 -11.73 0.52
CA ASN A 49 -6.58 -12.10 1.93
C ASN A 49 -7.88 -11.87 2.74
N GLY A 50 -9.01 -11.61 2.09
CA GLY A 50 -10.30 -11.45 2.76
C GLY A 50 -10.53 -10.07 3.38
N TYR A 51 -9.81 -9.05 2.93
CA TYR A 51 -10.01 -7.67 3.31
C TYR A 51 -10.41 -6.84 2.10
N ASP A 52 -11.18 -5.78 2.34
CA ASP A 52 -11.48 -4.76 1.35
C ASP A 52 -10.77 -3.46 1.75
N LEU A 53 -10.45 -2.61 0.78
CA LEU A 53 -9.80 -1.31 1.00
C LEU A 53 -10.74 -0.20 0.56
N VAL A 54 -11.54 0.28 1.52
CA VAL A 54 -12.62 1.24 1.28
C VAL A 54 -12.11 2.63 1.62
N VAL A 55 -11.92 3.46 0.59
CA VAL A 55 -11.41 4.82 0.71
C VAL A 55 -12.29 5.73 -0.14
N ASP A 56 -12.68 6.86 0.43
CA ASP A 56 -13.42 7.90 -0.29
C ASP A 56 -12.45 8.74 -1.17
N ASP A 57 -12.77 10.00 -1.41
CA ASP A 57 -12.03 10.88 -2.32
C ASP A 57 -10.57 11.16 -1.90
N GLU A 58 -10.17 10.81 -0.68
CA GLU A 58 -8.79 10.98 -0.17
C GLU A 58 -7.77 10.08 -0.90
N VAL A 59 -8.20 9.01 -1.59
CA VAL A 59 -7.28 8.09 -2.27
C VAL A 59 -6.38 8.80 -3.27
N PHE A 60 -6.91 9.80 -3.99
CA PHE A 60 -6.16 10.52 -5.02
C PHE A 60 -5.07 11.42 -4.43
N THR A 61 -5.42 12.18 -3.39
CA THR A 61 -4.49 13.09 -2.71
C THR A 61 -3.41 12.31 -2.00
N TRP A 62 -3.80 11.24 -1.29
CA TRP A 62 -2.88 10.33 -0.61
C TRP A 62 -1.89 9.66 -1.57
N THR A 63 -2.39 9.02 -2.63
CA THR A 63 -1.54 8.31 -3.60
C THR A 63 -0.60 9.29 -4.33
N SER A 64 -1.06 10.53 -4.57
CA SER A 64 -0.23 11.58 -5.14
C SER A 64 0.88 12.05 -4.20
N ALA A 65 0.61 12.12 -2.89
CA ALA A 65 1.63 12.42 -1.89
C ALA A 65 2.70 11.32 -1.83
N LEU A 66 2.30 10.05 -1.90
CA LEU A 66 3.24 8.91 -1.92
C LEU A 66 4.17 8.89 -3.13
N ALA A 67 3.67 9.34 -4.28
CA ALA A 67 4.44 9.39 -5.52
C ALA A 67 5.38 10.62 -5.62
N ASN A 68 5.28 11.57 -4.69
CA ASN A 68 6.10 12.77 -4.70
C ASN A 68 7.26 12.64 -3.73
N ASP A 69 8.48 12.45 -4.24
CA ASP A 69 9.68 12.23 -3.42
C ASP A 69 9.97 13.34 -2.40
N LYS A 70 9.52 14.57 -2.65
CA LYS A 70 9.74 15.70 -1.73
C LYS A 70 8.77 15.71 -0.54
N THR A 71 7.55 15.23 -0.76
CA THR A 71 6.45 15.29 0.22
C THR A 71 6.00 13.90 0.66
N ARG A 72 6.79 12.87 0.34
CA ARG A 72 6.43 11.48 0.59
C ARG A 72 6.35 11.25 2.10
N PRO A 73 5.18 10.85 2.63
CA PRO A 73 5.07 10.53 4.04
C PRO A 73 5.94 9.30 4.37
N PRO A 74 6.37 9.11 5.63
CA PRO A 74 7.10 7.91 6.05
C PRO A 74 6.31 6.62 5.81
N PHE A 75 7.02 5.49 5.72
CA PHE A 75 6.39 4.19 5.53
C PHE A 75 5.41 3.84 6.66
N GLU A 76 5.70 4.22 7.93
CA GLU A 76 4.76 3.97 9.02
C GLU A 76 3.41 4.64 8.82
N GLU A 77 3.37 5.85 8.23
CA GLU A 77 2.12 6.54 7.93
C GLU A 77 1.34 5.82 6.82
N ALA A 78 2.02 5.22 5.86
CA ALA A 78 1.36 4.39 4.85
C ALA A 78 0.74 3.12 5.44
N VAL A 79 1.41 2.49 6.41
CA VAL A 79 0.83 1.36 7.15
C VAL A 79 -0.41 1.80 7.93
N LYS A 80 -0.35 2.95 8.63
CA LYS A 80 -1.51 3.51 9.35
C LYS A 80 -2.67 3.82 8.40
N TRP A 81 -2.38 4.39 7.24
CA TRP A 81 -3.40 4.70 6.24
C TRP A 81 -4.10 3.43 5.74
N ILE A 82 -3.34 2.39 5.39
CA ILE A 82 -3.92 1.10 5.01
C ILE A 82 -4.74 0.53 6.15
N LYS A 83 -4.21 0.54 7.37
CA LYS A 83 -4.91 0.01 8.56
C LYS A 83 -6.22 0.74 8.85
N LYS A 84 -6.29 2.04 8.58
CA LYS A 84 -7.48 2.86 8.76
C LYS A 84 -8.59 2.49 7.78
N TYR A 85 -8.23 2.21 6.53
CA TYR A 85 -9.20 2.00 5.44
C TYR A 85 -9.42 0.54 5.06
N MET A 86 -8.60 -0.38 5.57
CA MET A 86 -8.85 -1.81 5.43
C MET A 86 -10.04 -2.23 6.30
N CYS A 87 -10.93 -3.03 5.75
CA CYS A 87 -12.02 -3.66 6.49
C CYS A 87 -12.05 -5.16 6.19
N LYS A 88 -12.37 -5.98 7.18
CA LYS A 88 -12.48 -7.42 6.97
C LYS A 88 -13.78 -7.72 6.23
N ARG A 89 -13.70 -8.46 5.14
CA ARG A 89 -14.88 -8.91 4.39
C ARG A 89 -15.65 -9.94 5.23
N ARG A 90 -16.97 -9.76 5.30
CA ARG A 90 -17.89 -10.69 5.99
C ARG A 90 -18.00 -12.00 5.22
#